data_AF-A0A527GXH7-F1
#
_entry.id   AF-A0A527GXH7-F1
#
_cell.length_a   1.000
_cell.length_b   1.000
_cell.length_c   1.000
_cell.angle_alpha   90.00
_cell.angle_beta   90.00
_cell.angle_gamma   90.00
#
_symmetry.space_group_name_H-M   'P 1'
#
loop_
_entity.id
_entity.type
_entity.pdbx_description
1 polymer ?
#
loop_
_entity_poly.entity_id
_entity_poly.type
_entity_poly.pdbx_seq_one_letter_code
_entity_poly.pdbx_strand_id
1 'polypeptide(L)' 'PAHLHYIVEAAGFEALTTHIFDPDDPYIDSDAVFGVKKSLLAEFRKIEDAEAAARVEVAAPFYDVEFDFVLSHKGGN' A
#
# COMPACT_ATOMS: atom_id res chain seq x y z
N PRO A 1 -4.07 -10.58 -7.68
CA PRO A 1 -4.02 -9.12 -7.92
C PRO A 1 -2.61 -8.57 -7.68
N ALA A 2 -2.21 -7.48 -8.35
CA ALA A 2 -1.01 -6.72 -8.05
C ALA A 2 -1.04 -6.20 -6.61
N HIS A 3 0.06 -6.37 -5.89
CA HIS A 3 0.18 -5.99 -4.49
C HIS A 3 1.63 -5.71 -4.08
N LEU A 4 1.78 -4.99 -2.97
CA LEU A 4 3.06 -4.69 -2.33
C LEU A 4 3.06 -5.24 -0.91
N HIS A 5 4.11 -5.96 -0.53
CA HIS A 5 4.30 -6.51 0.81
C HIS A 5 5.03 -5.53 1.74
N TYR A 6 4.61 -5.48 3.00
CA TYR A 6 5.19 -4.64 4.03
C TYR A 6 5.44 -5.43 5.31
N ILE A 7 6.58 -5.15 5.93
CA ILE A 7 6.84 -5.42 7.35
C ILE A 7 7.12 -4.06 7.98
N VAL A 8 6.28 -3.65 8.93
CA VAL A 8 6.39 -2.36 9.62
C VAL A 8 6.66 -2.61 11.10
N GLU A 9 7.71 -1.99 11.61
CA GLU A 9 8.15 -2.15 13.00
C GLU A 9 8.39 -0.79 13.65
N ALA A 10 8.01 -0.68 14.92
CA ALA A 10 8.32 0.46 15.77
C ALA A 10 8.51 0.00 17.22
N ALA A 11 9.39 0.69 17.96
CA ALA A 11 9.63 0.37 19.37
C ALA A 11 8.34 0.54 20.19
N GLY A 12 7.97 -0.48 20.97
CA GLY A 12 6.75 -0.48 21.78
C GLY A 12 5.47 -0.93 21.05
N PHE A 13 5.56 -1.33 19.78
CA PHE A 13 4.43 -1.81 18.96
C PHE A 13 4.65 -3.23 18.44
N GLU A 14 3.57 -3.98 18.23
CA GLU A 14 3.60 -5.28 17.55
C GLU A 14 3.99 -5.09 16.08
N ALA A 15 4.81 -6.00 15.56
CA ALA A 15 5.21 -5.96 14.16
C ALA A 15 4.01 -6.26 13.25
N LEU A 16 3.82 -5.44 12.22
CA LEU A 16 2.76 -5.63 11.23
C LEU A 16 3.36 -6.23 9.96
N THR A 17 3.02 -7.48 9.67
CA THR A 17 3.24 -8.10 8.35
C THR A 17 1.94 -8.03 7.56
N THR A 18 1.94 -7.30 6.45
CA THR A 18 0.73 -7.07 5.65
C THR A 18 1.08 -6.81 4.18
N HIS A 19 0.07 -6.51 3.38
CA HIS A 19 0.20 -6.05 2.01
C HIS A 19 -0.95 -5.09 1.65
N ILE A 20 -0.75 -4.31 0.59
CA ILE A 20 -1.81 -3.50 -0.04
C ILE A 20 -2.03 -3.96 -1.47
N PHE A 21 -3.25 -3.81 -1.98
CA PHE A 21 -3.65 -4.21 -3.33
C PHE A 21 -4.06 -3.01 -4.18
N ASP A 22 -3.79 -3.10 -5.48
CA ASP A 22 -4.36 -2.20 -6.48
C ASP A 22 -5.84 -2.55 -6.73
N PRO A 23 -6.80 -1.65 -6.46
CA PRO A 23 -8.21 -1.89 -6.70
C PRO A 23 -8.58 -2.06 -8.17
N ASP A 24 -7.73 -1.56 -9.09
CA ASP A 24 -7.99 -1.62 -10.54
C ASP A 24 -7.42 -2.90 -11.18
N ASP A 25 -6.77 -3.78 -10.41
CA ASP A 25 -6.25 -5.04 -10.93
C ASP A 25 -7.39 -5.99 -11.35
N PRO A 26 -7.34 -6.58 -12.56
CA PRO A 26 -8.40 -7.45 -13.08
C PRO A 26 -8.73 -8.67 -12.20
N TYR A 27 -7.83 -9.06 -11.31
CA TYR A 27 -7.97 -10.20 -10.41
C TYR A 27 -8.28 -9.80 -8.96
N ILE A 28 -8.63 -8.54 -8.69
CA ILE A 28 -8.88 -8.05 -7.32
C ILE A 28 -10.00 -8.80 -6.62
N ASP A 29 -11.10 -9.09 -7.33
CA ASP A 29 -12.25 -9.84 -6.80
C ASP A 29 -12.08 -11.37 -6.88
N SER A 30 -10.97 -11.83 -7.45
CA SER A 30 -10.66 -13.25 -7.66
C SER A 30 -9.38 -13.68 -6.94
N ASP A 31 -9.01 -12.98 -5.87
CA ASP A 31 -7.82 -13.33 -5.09
C ASP A 31 -7.93 -14.76 -4.53
N ALA A 32 -7.06 -15.64 -5.05
CA ALA A 32 -7.12 -17.08 -4.83
C ALA A 32 -6.88 -17.50 -3.38
N VAL A 33 -6.37 -16.59 -2.54
CA VAL A 33 -6.06 -16.83 -1.12
C VAL A 33 -6.97 -16.07 -0.15
N PHE A 34 -8.02 -15.42 -0.66
CA PHE A 34 -9.01 -14.65 0.14
C PHE A 34 -8.37 -13.59 1.06
N GLY A 35 -7.22 -13.03 0.68
CA GLY A 35 -6.47 -12.06 1.49
C GLY A 35 -6.99 -10.63 1.37
N VAL A 36 -7.74 -10.33 0.32
CA VAL A 36 -8.24 -8.98 0.04
C VAL A 36 -9.27 -8.55 1.10
N LYS A 37 -8.91 -7.53 1.87
CA LYS A 37 -9.82 -6.76 2.72
C LYS A 37 -9.94 -5.36 2.12
N LYS A 38 -11.13 -4.74 2.18
CA LYS A 38 -11.34 -3.36 1.70
C LYS A 38 -10.36 -2.36 2.34
N SER A 39 -9.99 -2.59 3.60
CA SER A 39 -9.02 -1.78 4.33
C SER A 39 -7.58 -1.90 3.82
N LEU A 40 -7.29 -2.81 2.88
CA LEU A 40 -5.97 -3.04 2.30
C LEU A 40 -5.94 -2.66 0.81
N LEU A 41 -6.99 -2.02 0.29
CA LEU A 41 -6.97 -1.43 -1.05
C LEU A 41 -6.32 -0.06 -0.97
N ALA A 42 -5.38 0.23 -1.88
CA ALA A 42 -4.72 1.53 -1.97
C ALA A 42 -4.87 2.07 -3.40
N GLU A 43 -5.13 3.37 -3.56
CA GLU A 43 -5.28 3.97 -4.89
C GLU A 43 -3.90 4.21 -5.53
N PHE A 44 -3.67 3.62 -6.71
CA PHE A 44 -2.46 3.82 -7.50
C PHE A 44 -2.68 4.94 -8.51
N ARG A 45 -2.38 6.17 -8.11
CA ARG A 45 -2.61 7.36 -8.93
C ARG A 45 -1.48 7.52 -9.94
N LYS A 46 -1.80 7.37 -11.23
CA LYS A 46 -0.84 7.67 -12.30
C LYS A 46 -0.68 9.19 -12.44
N ILE A 47 0.53 9.68 -12.22
CA ILE A 47 0.90 11.09 -12.36
C ILE A 47 1.76 11.26 -13.62
N GLU A 48 1.27 12.09 -14.55
CA GLU A 48 1.97 12.41 -15.81
C GLU A 48 2.69 13.76 -15.77
N ASP A 49 2.48 14.54 -14.71
CA ASP A 49 3.06 15.88 -14.51
C ASP A 49 4.58 15.78 -14.25
N ALA A 50 5.39 16.36 -15.14
CA ALA A 50 6.84 16.38 -15.04
C ALA A 50 7.37 17.26 -13.89
N GLU A 51 6.67 18.34 -13.52
CA GLU A 51 7.04 19.14 -12.35
C GLU A 51 6.77 18.37 -11.06
N ALA A 52 5.67 17.62 -11.00
CA ALA A 52 5.38 16.73 -9.87
C ALA A 52 6.45 15.63 -9.74
N ALA A 53 6.84 15.01 -10.85
CA ALA A 53 7.89 14.01 -10.87
C ALA A 53 9.25 14.58 -10.42
N ALA A 54 9.59 15.79 -10.87
CA ALA A 54 10.81 16.47 -10.44
C ALA A 54 10.85 16.78 -8.94
N ARG A 55 9.71 17.14 -8.32
CA ARG A 55 9.63 17.41 -6.86
C ARG A 55 9.94 16.20 -5.99
N VAL A 56 9.73 14.99 -6.51
CA VAL A 56 10.00 13.72 -5.82
C VAL A 56 11.17 12.95 -6.45
N GLU A 57 11.94 13.61 -7.32
CA GLU A 57 13.17 13.09 -7.94
C GLU A 57 12.98 11.81 -8.77
N VAL A 58 11.85 11.67 -9.47
CA VAL A 58 11.56 10.56 -10.39
C VAL A 58 11.24 11.07 -11.81
N ALA A 59 11.16 10.16 -12.79
CA ALA A 59 10.72 10.48 -14.15
C ALA A 59 9.21 10.29 -14.30
N ALA A 60 8.57 11.13 -15.13
CA ALA A 60 7.18 10.94 -15.52
C ALA A 60 7.03 9.93 -16.68
N PRO A 61 5.91 9.18 -16.74
CA PRO A 61 4.89 9.08 -15.70
C PRO A 61 5.34 8.20 -14.53
N PHE A 62 4.81 8.47 -13.35
CA PHE A 62 5.01 7.62 -12.16
C PHE A 62 3.67 7.31 -11.48
N TYR A 63 3.67 6.33 -10.59
CA TYR A 63 2.52 6.04 -9.74
C TYR A 63 2.79 6.57 -8.33
N ASP A 64 1.82 7.29 -7.80
CA ASP A 64 1.79 7.79 -6.44
C ASP A 64 0.74 7.01 -5.63
N VAL A 65 1.12 6.54 -4.44
CA VAL A 65 0.30 5.70 -3.57
C VAL A 65 0.43 6.21 -2.13
N GLU A 66 -0.70 6.55 -1.53
CA GLU A 66 -0.78 6.97 -0.12
C GLU A 66 -1.55 5.91 0.66
N PHE A 67 -0.95 5.42 1.75
CA PHE A 67 -1.56 4.40 2.61
C PHE A 67 -1.01 4.47 4.04
N ASP A 68 -1.92 4.53 5.02
CA ASP A 68 -1.56 4.60 6.44
C ASP A 68 -1.54 3.22 7.10
N PHE A 69 -0.42 2.87 7.73
CA PHE A 69 -0.32 1.70 8.60
C PHE A 69 -0.48 2.10 10.07
N VAL A 70 -1.43 1.47 10.76
CA VAL A 70 -1.63 1.64 12.20
C VAL A 70 -1.10 0.41 12.92
N LEU A 71 -0.18 0.62 13.87
CA LEU A 71 0.39 -0.46 14.68
C LEU A 71 -0.29 -0.54 16.05
N SER A 72 -0.50 -1.76 16.54
CA SER A 72 -0.97 -2.01 17.90
C SER A 72 0.18 -1.96 18.89
N HIS A 73 -0.04 -1.44 20.11
CA HIS A 73 0.96 -1.49 21.17
C HIS A 73 1.24 -2.93 21.63
N LYS A 74 2.49 -3.21 22.02
CA LYS A 74 2.83 -4.50 22.62
C LYS A 74 2.09 -4.69 23.94
N GLY A 75 1.38 -5.81 24.08
CA GLY A 75 0.60 -6.14 25.27
C GLY A 75 -0.68 -5.32 25.46
N GLY A 76 -1.16 -4.63 24.42
CA GLY A 76 -2.51 -4.04 24.42
C GLY A 76 -3.59 -5.13 24.33
N ASN A 77 -4.67 -4.96 25.10
CA ASN A 77 -5.84 -5.85 25.14
C ASN A 77 -6.74 -5.69 23.92
#